data_AF-A0AA87WBE5-F1
#
_entry.id   AF-A0AA87WBE5-F1
#
_cell.length_a   1.000
_cell.length_b   1.000
_cell.length_c   1.000
_cell.angle_alpha   90.00
_cell.angle_beta   90.00
_cell.angle_gamma   90.00
#
_symmetry.space_group_name_H-M   'P 1'
#
loop_
_entity.id
_entity.type
_entity.pdbx_description
1 polymer ?
#
loop_
_entity_poly.entity_id
_entity_poly.type
_entity_poly.pdbx_seq_one_letter_code
_entity_poly.pdbx_strand_id
1 'polypeptide(L)'
;MSNALHHMQLLFSRTVSFIDASSLAICEAREALFRNGSKDFILYLSNGDGSSASEERLLFLELREALIWLNEAPEEQGSFWM
;
A
#
# COMPACT_ATOMS: atom_id res chain seq x y z
N MET A 1 29.56 -3.76 -17.88
CA MET A 1 28.33 -2.98 -17.65
C MET A 1 27.36 -3.89 -16.91
N SER A 2 27.19 -3.72 -15.59
CA SER A 2 26.23 -4.55 -14.84
C SER A 2 24.82 -4.03 -15.09
N ASN A 3 23.97 -4.83 -15.73
CA ASN A 3 22.52 -4.68 -15.61
C ASN A 3 22.17 -4.95 -14.14
N ALA A 4 22.15 -3.91 -13.31
CA ALA A 4 21.46 -3.98 -12.04
C ALA A 4 19.98 -4.11 -12.39
N LEU A 5 19.47 -5.34 -12.41
CA LEU A 5 18.03 -5.59 -12.27
C LEU A 5 17.60 -4.79 -11.05
N HIS A 6 16.82 -3.73 -11.26
CA HIS A 6 16.25 -2.93 -10.19
C HIS A 6 15.26 -3.82 -9.46
N HIS A 7 15.74 -4.63 -8.52
CA HIS A 7 14.96 -5.65 -7.87
C HIS A 7 13.97 -4.94 -6.93
N MET A 8 12.69 -5.01 -7.28
CA MET A 8 11.63 -4.57 -6.39
C MET A 8 11.43 -5.66 -5.33
N GLN A 9 11.56 -5.28 -4.06
CA GLN A 9 11.40 -6.19 -2.93
C GLN A 9 10.14 -5.82 -2.16
N LEU A 10 9.23 -6.77 -1.97
CA LEU A 10 8.14 -6.62 -0.99
C LEU A 10 8.73 -6.63 0.42
N LEU A 11 8.51 -5.55 1.18
CA LEU A 11 8.94 -5.46 2.57
C LEU A 11 7.84 -5.92 3.53
N PHE A 12 6.61 -5.50 3.28
CA PHE A 12 5.47 -5.80 4.14
C PHE A 12 4.16 -5.70 3.37
N SER A 13 3.16 -6.50 3.73
CA SER A 13 1.79 -6.32 3.23
C SER A 13 0.77 -6.62 4.31
N ARG A 14 -0.32 -5.88 4.32
CA ARG A 14 -1.46 -6.07 5.21
C ARG A 14 -2.77 -5.96 4.46
N THR A 15 -3.78 -6.64 4.97
CA THR A 15 -5.18 -6.39 4.62
C THR A 15 -5.76 -5.50 5.71
N VAL A 16 -6.44 -4.44 5.32
CA VAL A 16 -7.07 -3.46 6.21
C VAL A 16 -8.56 -3.42 5.91
N SER A 17 -9.39 -3.30 6.94
CA SER A 17 -10.83 -3.08 6.76
C SER A 17 -11.11 -1.58 6.78
N PHE A 18 -11.95 -1.11 5.86
CA PHE A 18 -12.38 0.28 5.80
C PHE A 18 -13.87 0.36 5.46
N ILE A 19 -14.49 1.52 5.67
CA ILE A 19 -15.87 1.77 5.28
C ILE A 19 -15.86 2.49 3.93
N ASP A 20 -16.45 1.88 2.90
CA ASP A 20 -16.57 2.54 1.60
C ASP A 20 -17.59 3.69 1.68
N ALA A 21 -17.16 4.89 1.30
CA ALA A 21 -17.98 6.10 1.41
C ALA A 21 -19.25 6.05 0.55
N SER A 22 -19.24 5.28 -0.55
CA SER A 22 -20.36 5.23 -1.49
C SER A 22 -21.45 4.23 -1.07
N SER A 23 -21.05 3.05 -0.60
CA SER A 23 -21.94 1.94 -0.24
C SER A 23 -22.21 1.86 1.26
N LEU A 24 -21.42 2.55 2.10
CA LEU A 24 -21.42 2.46 3.56
C LEU A 24 -21.18 1.04 4.08
N ALA A 25 -20.64 0.17 3.23
CA ALA A 25 -20.30 -1.20 3.57
C ALA A 25 -18.87 -1.30 4.10
N ILE A 26 -18.63 -2.33 4.91
CA ILE A 26 -17.27 -2.71 5.29
C ILE A 26 -16.63 -3.41 4.09
N CYS A 27 -15.51 -2.87 3.65
CA CYS A 27 -14.70 -3.40 2.56
C CYS A 27 -13.31 -3.77 3.07
N GLU A 28 -12.62 -4.63 2.32
CA GLU A 28 -11.22 -4.97 2.57
C GLU A 28 -10.35 -4.35 1.50
N ALA A 29 -9.24 -3.74 1.93
CA ALA A 29 -8.19 -3.26 1.06
C ALA A 29 -6.87 -3.95 1.37
N ARG A 30 -6.05 -4.11 0.34
CA ARG A 30 -4.68 -4.56 0.44
C ARG A 30 -3.74 -3.38 0.36
N GLU A 31 -2.83 -3.33 1.30
CA GLU A 31 -1.73 -2.38 1.32
C GLU A 31 -0.40 -3.14 1.32
N ALA A 32 0.53 -2.74 0.47
CA ALA A 32 1.82 -3.41 0.32
C ALA A 32 2.95 -2.39 0.13
N LEU A 33 3.94 -2.45 1.01
CA LEU A 33 5.13 -1.62 0.95
C LEU A 33 6.26 -2.36 0.26
N PHE A 34 6.78 -1.75 -0.79
CA PHE A 34 7.90 -2.22 -1.56
C PHE A 34 9.11 -1.31 -1.37
N ARG A 35 10.29 -1.88 -1.60
CA ARG A 35 11.54 -1.16 -1.79
C ARG A 35 12.03 -1.37 -3.20
N ASN A 36 12.32 -0.30 -3.93
CA ASN A 36 12.89 -0.41 -5.27
C ASN A 36 14.43 -0.50 -5.22
N GLY A 37 15.04 -0.80 -6.38
CA GLY A 37 16.51 -0.87 -6.51
C GLY A 37 17.24 0.47 -6.24
N SER A 38 16.53 1.59 -6.32
CA SER A 38 17.03 2.94 -6.03
C SER A 38 16.95 3.31 -4.55
N LYS A 39 16.44 2.42 -3.69
CA LYS A 39 16.17 2.57 -2.25
C LYS A 39 14.93 3.41 -1.90
N ASP A 40 14.11 3.77 -2.87
CA ASP A 40 12.83 4.44 -2.63
C ASP A 40 11.79 3.44 -2.13
N PHE A 41 10.83 3.95 -1.36
CA PHE A 41 9.71 3.17 -0.85
C PHE A 41 8.47 3.45 -1.69
N ILE A 42 7.76 2.38 -2.05
CA ILE A 42 6.53 2.45 -2.84
C ILE A 42 5.44 1.73 -2.05
N LEU A 43 4.38 2.45 -1.71
CA LEU A 43 3.18 1.90 -1.11
C LEU A 43 2.15 1.67 -2.19
N TYR A 44 1.79 0.40 -2.40
CA TYR A 44 0.70 -0.02 -3.27
C TYR A 44 -0.56 -0.24 -2.44
N LEU A 45 -1.67 0.28 -2.95
CA LEU A 45 -2.99 0.24 -2.34
C LEU A 45 -3.97 -0.34 -3.37
N SER A 46 -4.73 -1.38 -3.02
CA SER A 46 -5.86 -1.86 -3.82
C SER A 46 -7.07 -2.22 -2.95
N ASN A 47 -8.30 -1.96 -3.41
CA ASN A 47 -9.53 -2.27 -2.68
C ASN A 47 -10.41 -3.34 -3.34
N GLY A 48 -9.82 -4.28 -4.10
CA GLY A 48 -10.60 -5.32 -4.76
C GLY A 48 -9.78 -6.49 -5.31
N ASP A 49 -10.52 -7.49 -5.80
CA ASP A 49 -10.05 -8.75 -6.36
C ASP A 49 -9.54 -8.64 -7.81
N GLY A 50 -9.28 -7.42 -8.30
CA GLY A 50 -8.86 -7.15 -9.68
C GLY A 50 -10.01 -6.98 -10.67
N SER A 51 -11.24 -6.73 -10.21
CA SER A 51 -12.32 -6.26 -11.09
C SER A 51 -12.02 -4.86 -11.65
N SER A 52 -12.58 -4.49 -12.81
CA SER A 52 -12.37 -3.18 -13.45
C SER A 52 -12.84 -1.97 -12.62
N ALA A 53 -13.49 -2.21 -11.49
CA ALA A 53 -13.94 -1.18 -10.54
C ALA A 53 -13.01 -1.04 -9.32
N SER A 54 -11.97 -1.88 -9.19
CA SER A 54 -11.02 -1.77 -8.08
C SER A 54 -10.13 -0.55 -8.25
N GLU A 55 -10.10 0.30 -7.25
CA GLU A 55 -9.18 1.43 -7.17
C GLU A 55 -7.78 0.90 -6.82
N GLU A 56 -6.81 1.20 -7.69
CA GLU A 56 -5.40 0.93 -7.45
C GLU A 56 -4.63 2.24 -7.39
N ARG A 57 -3.79 2.39 -6.36
CA ARG A 57 -2.94 3.57 -6.16
C ARG A 57 -1.50 3.16 -5.83
N LEU A 58 -0.56 3.94 -6.35
CA LEU A 58 0.85 3.86 -5.99
C LEU A 58 1.27 5.19 -5.37
N LEU A 59 1.78 5.14 -4.14
CA LEU A 59 2.31 6.28 -3.42
C LEU A 59 3.82 6.09 -3.25
N PHE A 60 4.59 7.11 -3.57
CA PHE A 60 6.03 7.14 -3.29
C PHE A 60 6.23 7.74 -1.90
N LEU A 61 6.89 7.00 -1.03
CA LEU A 61 7.12 7.39 0.35
C LEU A 61 8.61 7.69 0.57
N GLU A 62 8.87 8.76 1.30
CA GLU A 62 10.16 8.99 1.92
C GLU A 62 10.37 8.01 3.08
N LEU A 63 11.63 7.83 3.51
CA LEU A 63 11.99 6.89 4.59
C LEU A 63 11.14 7.09 5.86
N ARG A 64 10.89 8.36 6.24
CA ARG A 64 10.10 8.67 7.44
C ARG A 64 8.65 8.21 7.29
N GLU A 65 8.05 8.42 6.12
CA GLU A 65 6.65 8.06 5.85
C GLU A 65 6.50 6.55 5.80
N ALA A 66 7.45 5.84 5.18
CA ALA A 66 7.49 4.38 5.18
C ALA A 66 7.60 3.79 6.60
N LEU A 67 8.42 4.40 7.45
CA LEU A 67 8.55 3.99 8.86
C LEU A 67 7.28 4.26 9.66
N ILE A 68 6.60 5.40 9.42
CA ILE A 68 5.32 5.68 10.06
C ILE A 68 4.29 4.63 9.66
N TRP A 69 4.11 4.39 8.36
CA TRP A 69 3.18 3.41 7.85
C TRP A 69 3.43 2.00 8.41
N LEU A 70 4.70 1.57 8.48
CA LEU A 70 5.10 0.27 9.04
C LEU A 70 4.74 0.11 10.53
N ASN A 71 4.64 1.21 11.27
CA ASN A 71 4.42 1.21 12.71
C ASN A 71 3.04 1.77 13.11
N GLU A 72 2.15 2.03 12.15
CA GLU A 72 0.76 2.44 12.43
C GLU A 72 0.06 1.43 13.32
N ALA A 73 -0.62 1.94 14.36
CA ALA A 73 -1.44 1.11 15.24
C ALA A 73 -2.58 0.48 14.43
N PRO A 74 -3.04 -0.76 14.75
CA PRO A 74 -4.14 -1.41 14.04
C PRO A 74 -5.39 -0.55 13.87
N GLU A 75 -5.67 0.34 14.83
CA GLU A 75 -6.83 1.25 14.78
C GLU A 75 -6.69 2.40 13.77
N GLU A 76 -5.46 2.72 13.36
CA GLU A 76 -5.14 3.82 12.42
C GLU A 76 -4.97 3.31 10.98
N GLN A 77 -4.95 2.00 10.78
CA GLN A 77 -4.79 1.38 9.47
C GLN A 77 -6.02 1.61 8.58
N GLY A 78 -5.81 1.68 7.27
CA GLY A 78 -6.88 1.94 6.32
C GLY A 78 -7.26 3.42 6.16
N SER A 79 -6.54 4.32 6.83
CA SER A 79 -6.74 5.79 6.72
C SER A 79 -6.66 6.33 5.28
N PHE A 80 -5.98 5.62 4.36
CA PHE A 80 -5.90 5.99 2.94
C PHE A 80 -7.21 5.74 2.17
N TRP A 81 -8.18 5.04 2.76
CA TRP A 81 -9.43 4.62 2.12
C TRP A 81 -10.68 5.32 2.65
N MET A 82 -10.51 6.26 3.60
CA MET A 82 -11.60 7.13 4.08
C MET A 82 -11.98 8.22 3.08
#